data_AF-A0A9D4QF90-F1
#
_entry.id   AF-A0A9D4QF90-F1
#
_cell.length_a   1.000
_cell.length_b   1.000
_cell.length_c   1.000
_cell.angle_alpha   90.00
_cell.angle_beta   90.00
_cell.angle_gamma   90.00
#
_symmetry.space_group_name_H-M   'P 1'
#
loop_
_entity.id
_entity.type
_entity.pdbx_description
1 polymer ?
#
loop_
_entity_poly.entity_id
_entity_poly.type
_entity_poly.pdbx_seq_one_letter_code
_entity_poly.pdbx_strand_id
1 'polypeptide(L)'
;MRVKCSVVNSYSNSVGYVRNVPRRYTDTALFEILQDQGVICAQRQSGFIRYNNASVGDTATGTVVLTFLPDRRLPTTVTIGLISYEVTRRLTLPIQCFNCQRLGHYAKNCTMSIACRLCGGAHYYTECKDRNKPHCVNCGEAHPSTYWRCPVRLTFASSDSRNSWLESAVKS
;
A
#
# COMPACT_ATOMS: atom_id res chain seq x y z
N MET A 1 19.53 15.51 10.05
CA MET A 1 19.54 15.72 8.59
C MET A 1 18.70 14.60 7.97
N ARG A 2 17.55 14.90 7.35
CA ARG A 2 16.66 13.88 6.75
C ARG A 2 17.25 13.46 5.40
N VAL A 3 17.81 12.26 5.30
CA VAL A 3 18.18 11.71 3.99
C VAL A 3 16.89 11.25 3.33
N LYS A 4 16.30 12.14 2.51
CA LYS A 4 15.22 11.74 1.61
C LYS A 4 15.87 11.02 0.43
N CYS A 5 15.94 9.70 0.53
CA CYS A 5 16.22 8.86 -0.60
C CYS A 5 15.03 8.94 -1.57
N SER A 6 15.27 9.46 -2.78
CA SER A 6 14.26 9.57 -3.84
C SER A 6 14.36 8.38 -4.78
N VAL A 7 13.36 7.51 -4.75
CA VAL A 7 13.29 6.34 -5.63
C VAL A 7 12.40 6.64 -6.84
N VAL A 8 12.82 6.19 -8.02
CA VAL A 8 12.03 6.32 -9.26
C VAL A 8 10.72 5.53 -9.13
N ASN A 9 9.63 6.02 -9.72
CA ASN A 9 8.29 5.42 -9.60
C ASN A 9 8.22 3.94 -10.03
N SER A 10 9.12 3.48 -10.91
CA SER A 10 9.28 2.08 -11.32
C SER A 10 9.65 1.13 -10.16
N TYR A 11 10.33 1.64 -9.11
CA TYR A 11 10.72 0.86 -7.94
C TYR A 11 9.61 0.74 -6.88
N SER A 12 8.43 1.33 -7.11
CA SER A 12 7.31 1.33 -6.15
C SER A 12 6.83 -0.09 -5.76
N ASN A 13 7.02 -1.07 -6.64
CA ASN A 13 6.66 -2.48 -6.40
C ASN A 13 7.70 -3.28 -5.59
N SER A 14 8.90 -2.71 -5.39
CA SER A 14 10.03 -3.32 -4.67
C SER A 14 10.23 -2.72 -3.29
N VAL A 15 9.13 -2.29 -2.65
CA VAL A 15 9.15 -1.67 -1.33
C VAL A 15 8.57 -2.63 -0.30
N GLY A 16 9.32 -2.84 0.78
CA GLY A 16 8.88 -3.53 1.98
C GLY A 16 9.01 -2.64 3.21
N TYR A 17 8.42 -3.06 4.32
CA TYR A 17 8.66 -2.46 5.61
C TYR A 17 8.95 -3.53 6.65
N VAL A 18 9.80 -3.19 7.60
CA VAL A 18 10.14 -4.02 8.76
C VAL A 18 9.72 -3.27 10.03
N ARG A 19 9.23 -4.00 11.03
CA ARG A 19 8.78 -3.44 12.32
C ARG A 19 9.76 -3.75 13.44
N ASN A 20 9.64 -3.02 14.54
CA ASN A 20 10.41 -3.24 15.78
C ASN A 20 11.94 -3.14 15.61
N VAL A 21 12.42 -2.39 14.62
CA VAL A 21 13.85 -2.09 14.46
C VAL A 21 14.29 -1.10 15.53
N PRO A 22 15.32 -1.42 16.36
CA PRO A 22 15.80 -0.55 17.42
C PRO A 22 16.08 0.87 16.91
N ARG A 23 15.63 1.88 17.66
CA ARG A 23 15.73 3.30 17.29
C ARG A 23 17.17 3.83 17.24
N ARG A 24 18.12 3.08 17.82
CA ARG A 24 19.56 3.39 17.78
C ARG A 24 20.15 3.36 16.35
N TYR A 25 19.53 2.61 15.44
CA TYR A 25 20.00 2.55 14.05
C TYR A 25 19.43 3.74 13.26
N THR A 26 20.32 4.60 12.75
CA THR A 26 19.98 5.68 11.82
C THR A 26 19.67 5.12 10.44
N ASP A 27 19.01 5.92 9.59
CA ASP A 27 18.72 5.55 8.20
C ASP A 27 20.01 5.19 7.42
N THR A 28 21.09 5.94 7.64
CA THR A 28 22.40 5.68 7.03
C THR A 28 23.00 4.36 7.49
N ALA A 29 23.00 4.09 8.81
CA ALA A 29 23.51 2.83 9.34
C ALA A 29 22.70 1.63 8.86
N LEU A 30 21.38 1.78 8.76
CA LEU A 30 20.50 0.73 8.22
C LEU A 30 20.80 0.46 6.75
N PHE A 31 21.02 1.50 5.95
CA PHE A 31 21.38 1.35 4.55
C PHE A 31 22.72 0.61 4.40
N GLU A 32 23.75 1.03 5.13
CA GLU A 32 25.08 0.39 5.09
C GLU A 32 25.04 -1.09 5.49
N ILE A 33 24.23 -1.45 6.49
CA ILE A 33 24.07 -2.85 6.94
C ILE A 33 23.30 -3.70 5.91
N LEU A 34 22.32 -3.11 5.22
CA LEU A 34 21.36 -3.84 4.41
C LEU A 34 21.65 -3.79 2.91
N GLN A 35 22.60 -2.98 2.44
CA GLN A 35 22.91 -2.83 1.02
C GLN A 35 23.29 -4.17 0.36
N ASP A 36 24.04 -5.02 1.05
CA ASP A 36 24.47 -6.34 0.55
C ASP A 36 23.30 -7.33 0.46
N GLN A 37 22.18 -7.03 1.12
CA GLN A 37 20.93 -7.78 1.05
C GLN A 37 19.98 -7.21 -0.03
N GLY A 38 20.50 -6.35 -0.91
CA GLY A 38 19.76 -5.79 -2.05
C GLY A 38 18.90 -4.57 -1.72
N VAL A 39 19.09 -3.95 -0.55
CA VAL A 39 18.41 -2.70 -0.17
C VAL A 39 19.13 -1.52 -0.80
N ILE A 40 18.41 -0.72 -1.58
CA ILE A 40 18.91 0.53 -2.16
C ILE A 40 18.54 1.76 -1.33
N CYS A 41 17.67 1.58 -0.34
CA CYS A 41 17.11 2.67 0.44
C CYS A 41 16.55 2.15 1.76
N ALA A 42 17.00 2.71 2.90
CA ALA A 42 16.42 2.45 4.21
C ALA A 42 15.92 3.76 4.82
N GLN A 43 14.63 3.82 5.18
CA GLN A 43 14.01 5.03 5.71
C GLN A 43 13.12 4.73 6.91
N ARG A 44 13.52 5.16 8.09
CA ARG A 44 12.70 5.07 9.30
C ARG A 44 11.50 6.00 9.20
N GLN A 45 10.34 5.47 9.63
CA GLN A 45 9.11 6.23 9.68
C GLN A 45 9.03 7.06 10.97
N SER A 46 8.53 8.28 10.80
CA SER A 46 8.27 9.23 11.87
C SER A 46 6.85 9.08 12.37
N GLY A 47 6.70 8.92 13.68
CA GLY A 47 5.41 9.01 14.37
C GLY A 47 5.17 10.43 14.84
N PHE A 48 3.90 10.83 14.93
CA PHE A 48 3.51 12.09 15.51
C PHE A 48 3.00 11.85 16.92
N ILE A 49 3.66 12.43 17.93
CA ILE A 49 3.12 12.50 19.29
C ILE A 49 2.42 13.84 19.44
N ARG A 50 1.13 13.79 19.78
CA ARG A 50 0.35 14.98 20.13
C ARG A 50 0.47 15.20 21.64
N TYR A 51 1.07 16.31 22.05
CA TYR A 51 0.99 16.80 23.43
C TYR A 51 -0.02 17.96 23.48
N ASN A 52 -0.98 17.89 24.40
CA ASN A 52 -1.96 18.92 24.75
C ASN A 52 -2.35 19.88 23.60
N ASN A 53 -2.94 19.34 22.53
CA ASN A 53 -3.51 20.09 21.40
C ASN A 53 -2.64 21.18 20.73
N ALA A 54 -1.35 21.30 21.04
CA ALA A 54 -0.56 22.46 20.61
C ALA A 54 0.84 22.12 20.08
N SER A 55 1.34 20.89 20.21
CA SER A 55 2.64 20.53 19.63
C SER A 55 2.67 19.09 19.12
N VAL A 56 3.09 18.95 17.86
CA VAL A 56 3.33 17.68 17.19
C VAL A 56 4.83 17.39 17.28
N GLY A 57 5.24 16.58 18.25
CA GLY A 57 6.61 16.07 18.31
C GLY A 57 6.80 14.93 17.30
N ASP A 58 7.87 14.99 16.51
CA ASP A 58 8.28 13.87 15.65
C ASP A 58 9.06 12.85 16.49
N THR A 59 8.62 11.60 16.51
CA THR A 59 9.30 10.51 17.22
C THR A 59 9.65 9.39 16.26
N ALA A 60 10.94 9.03 16.22
CA ALA A 60 11.43 7.89 15.46
C ALA A 60 10.70 6.62 15.88
N THR A 61 9.98 5.99 14.95
CA THR A 61 9.27 4.72 15.23
C THR A 61 10.20 3.52 15.06
N GLY A 62 9.77 2.34 15.49
CA GLY A 62 10.45 1.09 15.16
C GLY A 62 10.24 0.62 13.72
N THR A 63 9.46 1.34 12.91
CA THR A 63 9.12 0.94 11.55
C THR A 63 10.10 1.54 10.56
N VAL A 64 10.69 0.70 9.71
CA VAL A 64 11.60 1.12 8.65
C VAL A 64 11.05 0.65 7.32
N VAL A 65 11.00 1.55 6.35
CA VAL A 65 10.67 1.25 4.96
C VAL A 65 11.98 0.93 4.23
N LEU A 66 12.03 -0.21 3.56
CA LEU A 66 13.15 -0.66 2.76
C LEU A 66 12.73 -0.68 1.29
N THR A 67 13.54 -0.10 0.43
CA THR A 67 13.38 -0.25 -1.02
C THR A 67 14.48 -1.16 -1.53
N PHE A 68 14.10 -2.13 -2.35
CA PHE A 68 14.98 -3.16 -2.88
C PHE A 68 15.21 -2.97 -4.38
N LEU A 69 16.28 -3.58 -4.88
CA LEU A 69 16.53 -3.71 -6.31
C LEU A 69 15.33 -4.42 -7.02
N PRO A 70 14.88 -3.94 -8.19
CA PRO A 70 13.64 -4.40 -8.82
C PRO A 70 13.78 -5.66 -9.67
N ASP A 71 15.00 -6.03 -10.00
CA ASP A 71 15.38 -7.23 -10.76
C ASP A 71 15.28 -8.51 -9.92
N ARG A 72 14.92 -8.40 -8.64
CA ARG A 72 14.87 -9.51 -7.69
C ARG A 72 13.49 -9.61 -7.04
N ARG A 73 13.13 -10.85 -6.67
CA ARG A 73 11.95 -11.08 -5.82
C ARG A 73 12.17 -10.42 -4.46
N LEU A 74 11.13 -9.79 -3.93
CA LEU A 74 11.19 -9.16 -2.61
C LEU A 74 11.52 -10.24 -1.56
N PRO A 75 12.58 -10.07 -0.75
CA PRO A 75 12.90 -11.05 0.28
C PRO A 75 11.81 -11.07 1.35
N THR A 76 11.57 -12.24 1.95
CA THR A 76 10.62 -12.39 3.07
C THR A 76 11.20 -11.88 4.38
N THR A 77 12.52 -11.85 4.50
CA THR A 77 13.24 -11.45 5.70
C THR A 77 14.51 -10.69 5.34
N VAL A 78 14.92 -9.78 6.22
CA VAL A 78 16.27 -9.18 6.22
C VAL A 78 16.90 -9.35 7.59
N THR A 79 18.23 -9.40 7.63
CA THR A 79 18.97 -9.59 8.88
C THR A 79 19.68 -8.29 9.25
N ILE A 80 19.49 -7.83 10.49
CA ILE A 80 20.22 -6.69 11.06
C ILE A 80 20.99 -7.22 12.28
N GLY A 81 22.32 -7.27 12.18
CA GLY A 81 23.15 -7.94 13.19
C GLY A 81 22.85 -9.45 13.22
N LEU A 82 22.36 -9.95 14.35
CA LEU A 82 22.00 -11.37 14.55
C LEU A 82 20.48 -11.62 14.57
N ILE A 83 19.68 -10.60 14.25
CA ILE A 83 18.21 -10.68 14.33
C ILE A 83 17.63 -10.64 12.92
N SER A 84 16.73 -11.57 12.64
CA SER A 84 15.96 -11.60 11.39
C SER A 84 14.64 -10.85 11.57
N TYR A 85 14.36 -9.95 10.63
CA TYR A 85 13.15 -9.15 10.56
C TYR A 85 12.32 -9.57 9.37
N GLU A 86 11.02 -9.80 9.60
CA GLU A 86 10.07 -10.04 8.53
C GLU A 86 9.89 -8.77 7.69
N VAL A 87 10.04 -8.92 6.37
CA VAL A 87 9.78 -7.87 5.40
C VAL A 87 8.32 -8.00 4.96
N THR A 88 7.48 -7.09 5.44
CA THR A 88 6.12 -7.00 4.94
C THR A 88 6.09 -6.14 3.69
N ARG A 89 5.62 -6.70 2.58
CA ARG A 89 5.50 -5.97 1.31
C ARG A 89 4.56 -4.77 1.48
N ARG A 90 4.94 -3.63 0.89
CA ARG A 90 4.04 -2.49 0.77
C ARG A 90 2.97 -2.83 -0.28
N LEU A 91 1.76 -3.07 0.20
CA LEU A 91 0.60 -3.20 -0.68
C LEU A 91 0.28 -1.84 -1.28
N THR A 92 0.38 -1.75 -2.61
CA THR A 92 -0.14 -0.60 -3.34
C THR A 92 -1.48 -1.03 -3.91
N LEU A 93 -2.57 -0.58 -3.27
CA LEU A 93 -3.90 -0.83 -3.81
C LEU A 93 -3.99 -0.21 -5.21
N PRO A 94 -4.63 -0.88 -6.17
CA PRO A 94 -4.80 -0.32 -7.50
C PRO A 94 -5.61 0.97 -7.40
N ILE A 95 -5.24 1.94 -8.21
CA ILE A 95 -6.00 3.18 -8.26
C ILE A 95 -7.40 2.91 -8.81
N GLN A 96 -8.42 3.53 -8.22
CA GLN A 96 -9.79 3.46 -8.70
C GLN A 96 -10.12 4.72 -9.49
N CYS A 97 -10.60 4.54 -10.72
CA CYS A 97 -11.07 5.64 -11.54
C CYS A 97 -12.37 6.23 -10.98
N PHE A 98 -12.37 7.53 -10.65
CA PHE A 98 -13.57 8.19 -10.13
C PHE A 98 -14.68 8.40 -11.17
N ASN A 99 -14.39 8.23 -12.46
CA ASN A 99 -15.38 8.31 -13.52
C ASN A 99 -16.08 6.95 -13.72
N CYS A 100 -15.35 5.93 -14.17
CA CYS A 100 -15.92 4.63 -14.53
C CYS A 100 -15.84 3.55 -13.43
N GLN A 101 -15.26 3.87 -12.26
CA GLN A 101 -15.11 2.99 -11.09
C GLN A 101 -14.24 1.74 -11.29
N ARG A 102 -13.67 1.55 -12.49
CA ARG A 102 -12.72 0.49 -12.78
C ARG A 102 -11.34 0.78 -12.16
N LEU A 103 -10.60 -0.29 -11.93
CA LEU A 103 -9.26 -0.23 -11.33
C LEU A 103 -8.18 -0.03 -12.41
N GLY A 104 -7.05 0.57 -12.02
CA GLY A 104 -5.83 0.62 -12.81
C GLY A 104 -5.54 1.92 -13.57
N HIS A 105 -6.43 2.92 -13.53
CA HIS A 105 -6.19 4.21 -14.20
C HIS A 105 -6.82 5.41 -13.45
N TYR A 106 -6.25 6.59 -13.68
CA TYR A 106 -6.79 7.85 -13.19
C TYR A 106 -7.97 8.31 -14.03
N ALA A 107 -8.92 9.04 -13.42
CA ALA A 107 -10.08 9.60 -14.11
C ALA A 107 -9.71 10.49 -15.30
N LYS A 108 -8.60 11.25 -15.20
CA LYS A 108 -8.08 12.09 -16.30
C LYS A 108 -7.71 11.32 -17.58
N ASN A 109 -7.43 10.02 -17.47
CA ASN A 109 -7.07 9.15 -18.60
C ASN A 109 -8.23 8.20 -18.96
N CYS A 110 -9.44 8.42 -18.42
CA CYS A 110 -10.57 7.53 -18.63
C CYS A 110 -11.27 7.86 -19.95
N THR A 111 -11.40 6.86 -20.83
CA THR A 111 -12.18 6.94 -22.08
C THR A 111 -13.58 6.34 -21.94
N MET A 112 -13.89 5.76 -20.78
CA MET A 112 -15.15 5.07 -20.54
C MET A 112 -16.23 6.02 -20.04
N SER A 113 -17.50 5.63 -20.21
CA SER A 113 -18.65 6.30 -19.63
C SER A 113 -18.63 6.28 -18.11
N ILE A 114 -19.34 7.25 -17.52
CA ILE A 114 -19.50 7.32 -16.07
C ILE A 114 -20.20 6.07 -15.54
N ALA A 115 -19.77 5.61 -14.37
CA ALA A 115 -20.44 4.54 -13.65
C ALA A 115 -20.68 4.95 -12.19
N CYS A 116 -21.88 4.63 -11.70
CA CYS A 116 -22.23 4.82 -10.32
C CYS A 116 -21.40 3.88 -9.44
N ARG A 117 -20.71 4.42 -8.44
CA ARG A 117 -19.90 3.63 -7.50
C ARG A 117 -20.70 2.60 -6.69
N LEU A 118 -22.02 2.75 -6.61
CA LEU A 118 -22.90 1.89 -5.81
C LEU A 118 -23.49 0.74 -6.62
N CYS A 119 -24.15 1.03 -7.75
CA CYS A 119 -24.87 0.03 -8.56
C CYS A 119 -24.25 -0.21 -9.96
N GLY A 120 -23.24 0.57 -10.36
CA GLY A 120 -22.59 0.43 -11.66
C GLY A 120 -23.37 1.01 -12.85
N GLY A 121 -24.54 1.60 -12.65
CA GLY A 121 -25.32 2.24 -13.71
C GLY A 121 -24.68 3.52 -14.26
N ALA A 122 -25.08 3.94 -15.46
CA ALA A 122 -24.52 5.10 -16.17
C ALA A 122 -25.05 6.46 -15.64
N HIS A 123 -24.74 6.78 -14.39
CA HIS A 123 -25.14 8.02 -13.71
C HIS A 123 -24.20 8.35 -12.53
N TYR A 124 -24.30 9.57 -11.99
CA TYR A 124 -23.57 9.95 -10.78
C TYR A 124 -24.18 9.30 -9.53
N TYR A 125 -23.37 9.02 -8.51
CA TYR A 125 -23.86 8.45 -7.24
C TYR A 125 -25.03 9.23 -6.61
N THR A 126 -25.06 10.55 -6.78
CA THR A 126 -26.13 11.43 -6.29
C THR A 126 -27.50 11.12 -6.91
N GLU A 127 -27.52 10.63 -8.14
CA GLU A 127 -28.72 10.32 -8.94
C GLU A 127 -29.15 8.86 -8.79
N CYS A 128 -28.44 8.07 -7.98
CA CYS A 128 -28.69 6.64 -7.83
C CYS A 128 -30.03 6.37 -7.14
N LYS A 129 -30.96 5.78 -7.90
CA LYS A 129 -32.26 5.30 -7.42
C LYS A 129 -32.16 3.93 -6.75
N ASP A 130 -31.25 3.08 -7.21
CA ASP A 130 -31.08 1.70 -6.73
C ASP A 130 -30.16 1.58 -5.51
N ARG A 131 -30.39 2.38 -4.47
CA ARG A 131 -29.48 2.44 -3.32
C ARG A 131 -29.39 1.15 -2.50
N ASN A 132 -30.43 0.32 -2.56
CA ASN A 132 -30.52 -0.93 -1.82
C ASN A 132 -29.99 -2.14 -2.59
N LYS A 133 -29.55 -1.95 -3.85
CA LYS A 133 -29.05 -3.02 -4.72
C LYS A 133 -27.62 -2.68 -5.17
N PRO A 134 -26.63 -2.78 -4.25
CA PRO A 134 -25.25 -2.51 -4.61
C PRO A 134 -24.77 -3.55 -5.62
N HIS A 135 -23.97 -3.11 -6.58
CA HIS A 135 -23.40 -3.93 -7.62
C HIS A 135 -22.02 -3.38 -8.02
N CYS A 136 -21.02 -4.25 -8.00
CA CYS A 136 -19.64 -3.89 -8.25
C CYS A 136 -19.29 -4.00 -9.74
N VAL A 137 -18.80 -2.91 -10.35
CA VAL A 137 -18.39 -2.94 -11.77
C VAL A 137 -17.14 -3.79 -12.03
N ASN A 138 -16.41 -4.16 -10.98
CA ASN A 138 -15.14 -4.88 -11.09
C ASN A 138 -15.32 -6.40 -10.96
N CYS A 139 -16.11 -6.87 -9.99
CA CYS A 139 -16.33 -8.31 -9.74
C CYS A 139 -17.76 -8.79 -10.04
N GLY A 140 -18.73 -7.89 -10.21
CA GLY A 140 -20.14 -8.24 -10.42
C GLY A 140 -20.91 -8.62 -9.16
N GLU A 141 -20.26 -8.69 -7.98
CA GLU A 141 -20.92 -9.08 -6.74
C GLU A 141 -21.76 -7.94 -6.10
N ALA A 142 -22.59 -8.32 -5.13
CA ALA A 142 -23.56 -7.47 -4.45
C ALA A 142 -22.93 -6.54 -3.39
N HIS A 143 -21.97 -5.73 -3.81
CA HIS A 143 -21.34 -4.70 -2.97
C HIS A 143 -20.95 -3.48 -3.81
N PRO A 144 -20.73 -2.30 -3.20
CA PRO A 144 -20.27 -1.12 -3.93
C PRO A 144 -18.89 -1.34 -4.58
N SER A 145 -18.60 -0.63 -5.66
CA SER A 145 -17.29 -0.70 -6.35
C SER A 145 -16.12 -0.20 -5.47
N THR A 146 -16.42 0.57 -4.42
CA THR A 146 -15.47 1.05 -3.41
C THR A 146 -15.21 0.05 -2.28
N TYR A 147 -15.86 -1.12 -2.27
CA TYR A 147 -15.71 -2.10 -1.21
C TYR A 147 -14.27 -2.63 -1.12
N TRP A 148 -13.65 -2.49 0.05
CA TRP A 148 -12.21 -2.74 0.19
C TRP A 148 -11.85 -4.23 0.08
N ARG A 149 -12.77 -5.15 0.43
CA ARG A 149 -12.60 -6.61 0.31
C ARG A 149 -13.08 -7.18 -1.04
N CYS A 150 -13.33 -6.32 -2.03
CA CYS A 150 -13.66 -6.78 -3.37
C CYS A 150 -12.56 -7.73 -3.88
N PRO A 151 -12.88 -8.96 -4.33
CA PRO A 151 -11.88 -9.95 -4.71
C PRO A 151 -10.96 -9.43 -5.82
N VAL A 152 -11.52 -8.73 -6.82
CA VAL A 152 -10.73 -8.10 -7.89
C VAL A 152 -9.82 -7.00 -7.35
N ARG A 153 -10.25 -6.20 -6.37
CA ARG A 153 -9.35 -5.20 -5.74
C ARG A 153 -8.18 -5.87 -5.02
N LEU A 154 -8.43 -7.00 -4.38
CA LEU A 154 -7.41 -7.76 -3.67
C LEU A 154 -6.46 -8.49 -4.62
N THR A 155 -6.92 -8.98 -5.78
CA THR A 155 -6.03 -9.62 -6.77
C THR A 155 -4.99 -8.67 -7.34
N PHE A 156 -5.37 -7.41 -7.61
CA PHE A 156 -4.41 -6.36 -7.99
C PHE A 156 -3.38 -6.09 -6.88
N ALA A 157 -3.75 -6.28 -5.61
CA ALA A 157 -2.83 -6.15 -4.49
C ALA A 157 -1.97 -7.43 -4.28
N SER A 158 -2.45 -8.60 -4.73
CA SER A 158 -1.93 -9.93 -4.41
C SER A 158 -1.09 -10.56 -5.52
N SER A 159 -0.16 -9.82 -6.13
CA SER A 159 0.90 -10.48 -6.90
C SER A 159 1.88 -11.32 -6.05
N ASP A 160 1.58 -11.55 -4.76
CA ASP A 160 2.22 -12.59 -3.92
C ASP A 160 1.26 -13.01 -2.77
N SER A 161 1.08 -14.32 -2.59
CA SER A 161 0.04 -14.99 -1.81
C SER A 161 0.38 -15.14 -0.32
N ARG A 162 0.92 -14.11 0.34
CA ARG A 162 1.49 -14.26 1.70
C ARG A 162 1.21 -13.09 2.65
N ASN A 163 0.10 -12.37 2.45
CA ASN A 163 -0.40 -11.42 3.43
C ASN A 163 -1.53 -12.08 4.23
N SER A 164 -1.20 -12.60 5.42
CA SER A 164 -2.14 -13.32 6.31
C SER A 164 -3.45 -12.55 6.58
N TRP A 165 -3.39 -11.22 6.70
CA TRP A 165 -4.59 -10.37 6.81
C TRP A 165 -5.42 -10.31 5.51
N LEU A 166 -4.79 -10.26 4.34
CA LEU A 166 -5.50 -10.30 3.06
C LEU A 166 -6.13 -11.67 2.80
N GLU A 167 -5.44 -12.76 3.12
CA GLU A 167 -5.99 -14.12 2.98
C GLU A 167 -7.21 -14.33 3.88
N SER A 168 -7.17 -13.79 5.10
CA SER A 168 -8.31 -13.78 6.02
C SER A 168 -9.46 -12.92 5.46
N ALA A 169 -9.14 -11.82 4.77
CA ALA A 169 -10.10 -10.90 4.16
C ALA A 169 -10.75 -11.44 2.86
N VAL A 170 -10.08 -12.32 2.12
CA VAL A 170 -10.60 -13.01 0.92
C VAL A 170 -11.52 -14.17 1.30
N LYS A 171 -11.26 -14.85 2.44
CA LYS A 171 -11.97 -16.07 2.88
C LYS A 171 -13.22 -15.82 3.73
N SER A 172 -13.52 -14.57 4.10
CA SER A 172 -14.75 -14.20 4.82
C SER A 172 -15.49 -13.05 4.15
#